data_AF-A0A969X027-F1
#
_entry.id   AF-A0A969X027-F1
#
_cell.length_a   1.000
_cell.length_b   1.000
_cell.length_c   1.000
_cell.angle_alpha   90.00
_cell.angle_beta   90.00
_cell.angle_gamma   90.00
#
_symmetry.space_group_name_H-M   'P 1'
#
loop_
_entity.id
_entity.type
_entity.pdbx_description
1 polymer ?
#
loop_
_entity_poly.entity_id
_entity_poly.type
_entity_poly.pdbx_seq_one_letter_code
_entity_poly.pdbx_strand_id
1 'polypeptide(L)'
;MTNTIRDFMTEVMEGYENEKVTRISQSDLAWKIESGFPQVLRETLFPGNLTYSVRGFAGWGGWTDTPYVMLRHASAGKSCKTAMSIVYVFSSDLEFCYMALMAPWERWSLDDIVMDVKVYRNRLGIDESITDSETMDLRAGIQLAEQMENACIICRKYRRGQLPKEAVLFEDLKKAIALYENSIRINKFGEIRGKSKDVTYNRIYTKYRLGRPNVHTHCEAIYADSDDYTQQMVEGICKLTGCSGLISTASSSRYDMNRPANPKNMDAVFEYRDTMHRILQHMDILCPEEKVNQPLLHIAFHAIHGNNHGSEIRVSYGEPEAFRTASWFSNQLRDKMKNFSIHGGSPAQVSLQYVDKQSNEFHRYGEDGDRFNDDAKLYTFLMVEISEDLRSMSREHLVKVFSEIVREFSSEFAPSPIGKLA
;
A
#
# COMPACT_ATOMS: atom_id res chain seq x y z
N MET A 1 -10.99 -4.38 29.56
CA MET A 1 -10.12 -4.91 28.49
C MET A 1 -9.57 -3.71 27.74
N THR A 2 -8.26 -3.65 27.61
CA THR A 2 -7.53 -2.53 27.03
C THR A 2 -7.51 -2.73 25.52
N ASN A 3 -8.35 -1.98 24.80
CA ASN A 3 -8.65 -2.27 23.40
C ASN A 3 -8.00 -1.27 22.42
N THR A 4 -7.37 -0.22 22.94
CA THR A 4 -6.80 0.88 22.13
C THR A 4 -5.35 1.13 22.52
N ILE A 5 -4.56 1.73 21.62
CA ILE A 5 -3.17 2.12 21.88
C ILE A 5 -3.13 3.13 23.04
N ARG A 6 -4.05 4.09 23.04
CA ARG A 6 -4.13 5.11 24.10
C ARG A 6 -4.40 4.51 25.47
N ASP A 7 -5.37 3.61 25.58
CA ASP A 7 -5.71 2.98 26.86
C ASP A 7 -4.53 2.16 27.39
N PHE A 8 -3.84 1.45 26.49
CA PHE A 8 -2.65 0.68 26.86
C PHE A 8 -1.53 1.57 27.39
N MET A 9 -1.20 2.66 26.69
CA MET A 9 -0.18 3.60 27.15
C MET A 9 -0.55 4.22 28.49
N THR A 10 -1.82 4.60 28.68
CA THR A 10 -2.32 5.17 29.94
C THR A 10 -2.16 4.17 31.08
N GLU A 11 -2.58 2.93 30.86
CA GLU A 11 -2.54 1.88 31.88
C GLU A 11 -1.10 1.57 32.33
N VAL A 12 -0.14 1.51 31.40
CA VAL A 12 1.27 1.32 31.76
C VAL A 12 1.82 2.55 32.50
N MET A 13 1.55 3.76 32.00
CA MET A 13 2.09 4.99 32.61
C MET A 13 1.56 5.30 34.02
N GLU A 14 0.36 4.82 34.35
CA GLU A 14 -0.30 5.06 35.63
C GLU A 14 -0.19 3.88 36.59
N GLY A 15 -0.17 2.64 36.08
CA GLY A 15 -0.25 1.42 36.88
C GLY A 15 1.08 0.76 37.20
N TYR A 16 2.13 0.99 36.41
CA TYR A 16 3.32 0.15 36.43
C TYR A 16 4.12 0.19 37.76
N GLU A 17 4.31 1.37 38.36
CA GLU A 17 5.00 1.47 39.66
C GLU A 17 4.20 0.82 40.81
N ASN A 18 2.86 0.87 40.74
CA ASN A 18 2.01 0.22 41.73
C ASN A 18 2.05 -1.31 41.58
N GLU A 19 2.12 -1.81 40.35
CA GLU A 19 2.18 -3.24 40.03
C GLU A 19 3.57 -3.85 40.33
N LYS A 20 4.64 -3.05 40.24
CA LYS A 20 6.03 -3.43 40.53
C LYS A 20 6.27 -4.03 41.91
N VAL A 21 5.40 -3.74 42.88
CA VAL A 21 5.47 -4.32 44.24
C VAL A 21 5.07 -5.80 44.28
N THR A 22 4.39 -6.28 43.24
CA THR A 22 3.97 -7.68 43.09
C THR A 22 4.97 -8.47 42.26
N ARG A 23 4.91 -9.80 42.35
CA ARG A 23 5.68 -10.66 41.44
C ARG A 23 5.14 -10.51 40.03
N ILE A 24 6.03 -10.29 39.07
CA ILE A 24 5.66 -10.11 37.64
C ILE A 24 4.74 -11.22 37.12
N SER A 25 4.93 -12.47 37.56
CA SER A 25 4.11 -13.62 37.15
C SER A 25 2.67 -13.62 37.70
N GLN A 26 2.35 -12.71 38.62
CA GLN A 26 1.04 -12.53 39.24
C GLN A 26 0.39 -11.20 38.86
N SER A 27 1.04 -10.39 38.01
CA SER A 27 0.55 -9.08 37.62
C SER A 27 -0.25 -9.15 36.32
N ASP A 28 -1.48 -8.63 36.37
CA ASP A 28 -2.33 -8.48 35.19
C ASP A 28 -1.72 -7.50 34.19
N LEU A 29 -1.09 -6.43 34.68
CA LEU A 29 -0.41 -5.45 33.82
C LEU A 29 0.79 -6.06 33.10
N ALA A 30 1.58 -6.90 33.77
CA ALA A 30 2.67 -7.63 33.14
C ALA A 30 2.16 -8.52 31.99
N TRP A 31 1.08 -9.27 32.23
CA TRP A 31 0.45 -10.09 31.19
C TRP A 31 -0.06 -9.25 30.01
N LYS A 32 -0.66 -8.09 30.28
CA LYS A 32 -1.13 -7.15 29.24
C LYS A 32 0.03 -6.62 28.39
N ILE A 33 1.15 -6.26 29.01
CA ILE A 33 2.35 -5.83 28.29
C ILE A 33 2.87 -6.98 27.43
N GLU A 34 3.09 -8.15 28.01
CA GLU A 34 3.80 -9.26 27.34
C GLU A 34 2.97 -9.93 26.23
N SER A 35 1.66 -10.08 26.45
CA SER A 35 0.78 -10.89 25.58
C SER A 35 -0.55 -10.20 25.22
N GLY A 36 -1.23 -9.58 26.18
CA GLY A 36 -2.59 -9.05 25.97
C GLY A 36 -2.67 -7.97 24.88
N PHE A 37 -2.01 -6.84 25.09
CA PHE A 37 -1.98 -5.75 24.11
C PHE A 37 -1.27 -6.15 22.79
N PRO A 38 -0.12 -6.87 22.80
CA PRO A 38 0.47 -7.40 21.58
C PRO A 38 -0.51 -8.21 20.71
N GLN A 39 -1.38 -9.02 21.32
CA GLN A 39 -2.38 -9.78 20.60
C GLN A 39 -3.44 -8.87 19.96
N VAL A 40 -4.00 -7.93 20.74
CA VAL A 40 -5.00 -6.97 20.24
C VAL A 40 -4.45 -6.14 19.09
N LEU A 41 -3.23 -5.62 19.24
CA LEU A 41 -2.58 -4.79 18.23
C LEU A 41 -2.34 -5.58 16.94
N ARG A 42 -1.89 -6.84 17.06
CA ARG A 42 -1.70 -7.74 15.91
C ARG A 42 -3.01 -8.03 15.19
N GLU A 43 -4.08 -8.34 15.92
CA GLU A 43 -5.38 -8.67 15.32
C GLU A 43 -6.02 -7.45 14.65
N THR A 44 -5.81 -6.26 15.20
CA THR A 44 -6.34 -5.00 14.65
C THR A 44 -5.60 -4.57 13.39
N LEU A 45 -4.27 -4.60 13.39
CA LEU A 45 -3.46 -4.12 12.27
C LEU A 45 -3.27 -5.17 11.17
N PHE A 46 -3.18 -6.44 11.57
CA PHE A 46 -2.74 -7.53 10.72
C PHE A 46 -3.69 -8.74 10.81
N PRO A 47 -5.01 -8.56 10.58
CA PRO A 47 -5.98 -9.63 10.75
C PRO A 47 -5.65 -10.82 9.84
N GLY A 48 -5.45 -12.00 10.45
CA GLY A 48 -5.10 -13.24 9.73
C GLY A 48 -3.68 -13.27 9.14
N ASN A 49 -2.86 -12.24 9.39
CA ASN A 49 -1.53 -12.12 8.80
C ASN A 49 -0.42 -12.47 9.81
N LEU A 50 0.51 -13.32 9.38
CA LEU A 50 1.66 -13.79 10.18
C LEU A 50 2.98 -13.08 9.84
N THR A 51 2.97 -12.00 9.01
CA THR A 51 4.21 -11.26 8.74
C THR A 51 4.74 -10.51 9.93
N TYR A 52 3.87 -10.00 10.79
CA TYR A 52 4.30 -9.20 11.92
C TYR A 52 4.25 -10.02 13.19
N SER A 53 5.39 -10.15 13.86
CA SER A 53 5.44 -10.57 15.25
C SER A 53 5.32 -9.34 16.14
N VAL A 54 4.34 -9.34 17.04
CA VAL A 54 4.18 -8.34 18.10
C VAL A 54 4.48 -9.01 19.43
N ARG A 55 5.41 -8.46 20.21
CA ARG A 55 5.84 -9.02 21.51
C ARG A 55 6.09 -7.91 22.50
N GLY A 56 5.63 -8.09 23.74
CA GLY A 56 5.99 -7.22 24.83
C GLY A 56 7.08 -7.78 25.73
N PHE A 57 7.64 -6.90 26.55
CA PHE A 57 8.61 -7.23 27.58
C PHE A 57 8.33 -6.38 28.82
N ALA A 58 7.96 -7.05 29.91
CA ALA A 58 7.82 -6.43 31.23
C ALA A 58 8.99 -6.78 32.17
N GLY A 59 9.88 -7.70 31.77
CA GLY A 59 11.08 -8.10 32.49
C GLY A 59 11.35 -9.61 32.45
N TRP A 60 12.45 -10.09 33.06
CA TRP A 60 12.76 -11.52 33.15
C TRP A 60 12.95 -11.92 34.63
N GLY A 61 11.93 -12.53 35.22
CA GLY A 61 11.89 -12.89 36.65
C GLY A 61 11.63 -11.72 37.60
N GLY A 62 12.05 -10.51 37.24
CA GLY A 62 11.68 -9.24 37.88
C GLY A 62 11.25 -8.20 36.84
N TRP A 63 10.69 -7.08 37.30
CA TRP A 63 10.25 -5.99 36.45
C TRP A 63 11.43 -5.25 35.82
N THR A 64 11.29 -4.85 34.56
CA THR A 64 12.27 -3.98 33.88
C THR A 64 12.03 -2.52 34.24
N ASP A 65 13.05 -1.68 34.07
CA ASP A 65 12.88 -0.23 34.22
C ASP A 65 12.20 0.39 33.00
N THR A 66 12.36 -0.21 31.82
CA THR A 66 11.85 0.33 30.56
C THR A 66 10.99 -0.73 29.85
N PRO A 67 9.72 -0.93 30.26
CA PRO A 67 8.86 -1.89 29.59
C PRO A 67 8.67 -1.47 28.14
N TYR A 68 8.45 -2.44 27.25
CA TYR A 68 8.22 -2.14 25.84
C TYR A 68 7.34 -3.15 25.12
N VAL A 69 6.78 -2.73 23.99
CA VAL A 69 6.09 -3.56 23.00
C VAL A 69 6.73 -3.36 21.63
N MET A 70 7.11 -4.46 20.98
CA MET A 70 7.86 -4.46 19.74
C MET A 70 7.09 -5.12 18.62
N LEU A 71 7.11 -4.49 17.44
CA LEU A 71 6.60 -5.00 16.18
C LEU A 71 7.78 -5.29 15.25
N ARG A 72 7.81 -6.49 14.67
CA ARG A 72 8.87 -6.91 13.75
C ARG A 72 8.30 -7.66 12.56
N HIS A 73 8.81 -7.34 11.38
CA HIS A 73 8.45 -8.01 10.15
C HIS A 73 9.26 -9.30 9.97
N ALA A 74 8.61 -10.39 9.54
CA ALA A 74 9.20 -11.73 9.41
C ALA A 74 10.39 -11.77 8.44
N SER A 75 10.40 -10.89 7.43
CA SER A 75 11.51 -10.79 6.48
C SER A 75 12.68 -9.92 6.95
N ALA A 76 12.57 -9.23 8.09
CA ALA A 76 13.64 -8.37 8.60
C ALA A 76 14.72 -9.17 9.38
N GLY A 77 14.45 -10.42 9.76
CA GLY A 77 15.34 -11.28 10.54
C GLY A 77 14.72 -11.77 11.85
N LYS A 78 15.35 -12.75 12.52
CA LYS A 78 14.78 -13.44 13.69
C LYS A 78 15.14 -12.82 15.06
N SER A 79 16.07 -11.86 15.16
CA SER A 79 16.52 -11.30 16.44
C SER A 79 16.76 -9.78 16.41
N CYS A 80 16.70 -9.14 17.58
CA CYS A 80 17.05 -7.72 17.79
C CYS A 80 18.53 -7.40 17.53
N LYS A 81 19.34 -8.43 17.30
CA LYS A 81 20.77 -8.31 16.92
C LYS A 81 20.94 -8.02 15.43
N THR A 82 19.96 -8.38 14.61
CA THR A 82 20.10 -8.37 13.14
C THR A 82 18.99 -7.63 12.41
N ALA A 83 17.89 -7.27 13.07
CA ALA A 83 16.71 -6.70 12.42
C ALA A 83 16.29 -5.36 13.05
N MET A 84 15.91 -4.40 12.21
CA MET A 84 15.14 -3.23 12.66
C MET A 84 13.78 -3.65 13.22
N SER A 85 13.19 -2.80 14.06
CA SER A 85 11.83 -2.99 14.58
C SER A 85 11.17 -1.67 14.94
N ILE A 86 9.84 -1.67 15.03
CA ILE A 86 9.08 -0.59 15.64
C ILE A 86 8.85 -0.94 17.11
N VAL A 87 9.09 0.00 18.02
CA VAL A 87 9.00 -0.23 19.47
C VAL A 87 8.22 0.89 20.13
N TYR A 88 7.23 0.52 20.94
CA TYR A 88 6.68 1.36 22.01
C TYR A 88 7.49 1.11 23.27
N VAL A 89 8.32 2.07 23.69
CA VAL A 89 9.16 1.95 24.89
C VAL A 89 8.82 3.06 25.88
N PHE A 90 8.70 2.69 27.15
CA PHE A 90 8.37 3.63 28.23
C PHE A 90 9.65 4.06 28.96
N SER A 91 9.73 5.34 29.35
CA SER A 91 10.82 5.84 30.22
C SER A 91 10.71 5.25 31.62
N SER A 92 11.82 5.19 32.35
CA SER A 92 11.89 4.60 33.70
C SER A 92 10.97 5.25 34.71
N ASP A 93 10.75 6.56 34.57
CA ASP A 93 9.85 7.35 35.39
C ASP A 93 8.40 7.35 34.85
N LEU A 94 8.15 6.65 33.74
CA LEU A 94 6.86 6.52 33.06
C LEU A 94 6.24 7.85 32.60
N GLU A 95 7.02 8.93 32.57
CA GLU A 95 6.57 10.23 32.07
C GLU A 95 6.40 10.23 30.56
N PHE A 96 7.10 9.34 29.85
CA PHE A 96 7.09 9.27 28.39
C PHE A 96 6.92 7.84 27.87
N CYS A 97 6.25 7.73 26.73
CA CYS A 97 6.33 6.58 25.85
C CYS A 97 6.79 7.06 24.49
N TYR A 98 7.74 6.36 23.91
CA TYR A 98 8.26 6.63 22.58
C TYR A 98 7.79 5.54 21.63
N MET A 99 7.18 5.92 20.51
CA MET A 99 7.04 5.03 19.36
C MET A 99 8.22 5.28 18.42
N ALA A 100 9.11 4.31 18.30
CA ALA A 100 10.37 4.47 17.60
C ALA A 100 10.59 3.40 16.54
N LEU A 101 11.13 3.80 15.40
CA LEU A 101 11.81 2.89 14.49
C LEU A 101 13.25 2.74 14.98
N MET A 102 13.66 1.51 15.28
CA MET A 102 14.94 1.22 15.91
C MET A 102 15.82 0.36 15.02
N ALA A 103 17.11 0.72 14.94
CA ALA A 103 18.18 -0.13 14.44
C ALA A 103 18.41 -1.32 15.40
N PRO A 104 19.09 -2.40 15.00
CA PRO A 104 19.44 -3.48 15.93
C PRO A 104 20.27 -2.96 17.12
N TRP A 105 19.75 -3.05 18.36
CA TRP A 105 20.40 -2.50 19.56
C TRP A 105 21.10 -3.53 20.45
N GLU A 106 20.81 -4.83 20.31
CA GLU A 106 21.45 -5.89 21.10
C GLU A 106 22.87 -6.26 20.57
N ARG A 107 23.62 -5.28 20.07
CA ARG A 107 24.99 -5.43 19.52
C ARG A 107 26.07 -5.13 20.57
N TRP A 108 27.30 -5.58 20.29
CA TRP A 108 28.41 -5.58 21.25
C TRP A 108 29.09 -4.23 21.46
N SER A 109 28.90 -3.23 20.58
CA SER A 109 29.48 -1.89 20.74
C SER A 109 28.45 -0.77 20.47
N LEU A 110 28.52 0.32 21.23
CA LEU A 110 27.71 1.52 21.01
C LEU A 110 28.07 2.22 19.70
N ASP A 111 29.36 2.21 19.33
CA ASP A 111 29.85 2.80 18.08
C ASP A 111 29.21 2.15 16.85
N ASP A 112 29.04 0.82 16.85
CA ASP A 112 28.36 0.10 15.76
C ASP A 112 26.89 0.49 15.65
N ILE A 113 26.20 0.68 16.78
CA ILE A 113 24.79 1.08 16.81
C ILE A 113 24.64 2.48 16.23
N VAL A 114 25.48 3.42 16.68
CA VAL A 114 25.47 4.81 16.19
C VAL A 114 25.78 4.87 14.69
N MET A 115 26.71 4.05 14.21
CA MET A 115 27.02 3.96 12.79
C MET A 115 25.85 3.41 11.98
N ASP A 116 25.22 2.33 12.44
CA ASP A 116 24.05 1.74 11.80
C ASP A 116 22.90 2.75 11.69
N VAL A 117 22.61 3.49 12.76
CA VAL A 117 21.56 4.54 12.75
C VAL A 117 21.86 5.60 11.69
N LYS A 118 23.10 6.08 11.60
CA LYS A 118 23.51 7.04 10.56
C LYS A 118 23.30 6.45 9.15
N VAL A 119 23.68 5.19 8.95
CA VAL A 119 23.47 4.49 7.67
C VAL A 119 21.98 4.37 7.36
N TYR A 120 21.15 3.98 8.33
CA TYR A 120 19.70 3.84 8.12
C TYR A 120 19.03 5.19 7.83
N ARG A 121 19.36 6.26 8.56
CA ARG A 121 18.81 7.60 8.30
C ARG A 121 19.17 8.09 6.89
N ASN A 122 20.44 7.96 6.51
CA ASN A 122 20.91 8.31 5.17
C ASN A 122 20.17 7.50 4.08
N ARG A 123 20.01 6.20 4.28
CA ARG A 123 19.31 5.30 3.35
C ARG A 123 17.84 5.62 3.19
N LEU A 124 17.20 6.02 4.28
CA LEU A 124 15.78 6.36 4.31
C LEU A 124 15.52 7.82 3.89
N GLY A 125 16.55 8.60 3.58
CA GLY A 125 16.41 10.01 3.23
C GLY A 125 15.89 10.86 4.39
N ILE A 126 16.13 10.43 5.63
CA ILE A 126 15.74 11.16 6.83
C ILE A 126 16.76 12.27 7.05
N ASP A 127 16.38 13.50 6.74
CA ASP A 127 17.22 14.69 6.92
C ASP A 127 17.26 15.10 8.40
N GLU A 128 18.47 15.14 8.96
CA GLU A 128 18.73 15.57 10.35
C GLU A 128 18.40 17.07 10.57
N SER A 129 18.28 17.86 9.50
CA SER A 129 17.96 19.29 9.55
C SER A 129 16.45 19.62 9.40
N ILE A 130 15.63 18.66 8.95
CA ILE A 130 14.19 18.86 8.66
C ILE A 130 13.29 18.12 9.67
N THR A 131 13.84 17.23 10.48
CA THR A 131 13.05 16.51 11.47
C THR A 131 13.06 17.24 12.81
N ASP A 132 11.88 17.60 13.31
CA ASP A 132 11.55 17.65 14.74
C ASP A 132 11.73 16.24 15.37
N SER A 133 12.85 15.57 15.09
CA SER A 133 13.17 14.24 15.60
C SER A 133 13.41 14.41 17.08
N GLU A 134 12.37 14.14 17.86
CA GLU A 134 12.46 14.10 19.31
C GLU A 134 13.56 13.10 19.70
N THR A 135 14.45 13.53 20.59
CA THR A 135 15.48 12.63 21.12
C THR A 135 14.85 11.67 22.11
N MET A 136 15.13 10.37 21.97
CA MET A 136 14.72 9.37 22.95
C MET A 136 15.60 9.50 24.21
N ASP A 137 14.95 9.65 25.35
CA ASP A 137 15.55 9.64 26.70
C ASP A 137 14.68 8.75 27.59
N LEU A 138 15.21 7.59 27.95
CA LEU A 138 14.55 6.54 28.73
C LEU A 138 14.84 6.66 30.23
N ARG A 139 15.78 7.50 30.67
CA ARG A 139 16.02 7.82 32.08
C ARG A 139 16.35 6.63 33.00
N ALA A 140 16.71 5.49 32.46
CA ALA A 140 16.91 4.27 33.25
C ALA A 140 18.35 4.11 33.79
N GLY A 141 19.32 4.89 33.28
CA GLY A 141 20.71 4.84 33.75
C GLY A 141 21.40 3.48 33.58
N ILE A 142 20.84 2.58 32.77
CA ILE A 142 21.34 1.23 32.48
C ILE A 142 21.83 1.12 31.04
N GLN A 143 22.82 0.26 30.81
CA GLN A 143 23.42 0.05 29.49
C GLN A 143 22.41 -0.31 28.39
N LEU A 144 21.39 -1.11 28.72
CA LEU A 144 20.35 -1.48 27.75
C LEU A 144 19.56 -0.25 27.27
N ALA A 145 19.22 0.67 28.19
CA ALA A 145 18.51 1.89 27.84
C ALA A 145 19.37 2.81 26.97
N GLU A 146 20.66 2.95 27.31
CA GLU A 146 21.62 3.69 26.49
C GLU A 146 21.74 3.10 25.07
N GLN A 147 21.79 1.77 24.93
CA GLN A 147 21.78 1.10 23.63
C GLN A 147 20.50 1.38 22.84
N MET A 148 19.34 1.36 23.50
CA MET A 148 18.05 1.65 22.88
C MET A 148 17.95 3.10 22.40
N GLU A 149 18.36 4.06 23.24
CA GLU A 149 18.40 5.49 22.90
C GLU A 149 19.29 5.73 21.67
N ASN A 150 20.50 5.14 21.66
CA ASN A 150 21.42 5.26 20.52
C ASN A 150 20.96 4.52 19.26
N ALA A 151 20.10 3.50 19.39
CA ALA A 151 19.54 2.77 18.25
C ALA A 151 18.31 3.43 17.63
N CYS A 152 17.84 4.55 18.18
CA CYS A 152 16.67 5.27 17.68
C CYS A 152 16.95 5.91 16.31
N ILE A 153 16.33 5.38 15.25
CA ILE A 153 16.42 5.96 13.90
C ILE A 153 15.54 7.21 13.83
N ILE A 154 14.28 7.07 14.23
CA ILE A 154 13.29 8.15 14.36
C ILE A 154 12.29 7.74 15.43
N CYS A 155 11.77 8.69 16.21
CA CYS A 155 10.70 8.42 17.15
C CYS A 155 9.69 9.56 17.27
N ARG A 156 8.56 9.21 17.87
CA ARG A 156 7.53 10.12 18.35
C ARG A 156 7.40 9.96 19.86
N LYS A 157 7.44 11.06 20.60
CA LYS A 157 7.35 11.12 22.06
C LYS A 157 5.93 11.45 22.49
N TYR A 158 5.42 10.67 23.42
CA TYR A 158 4.11 10.87 24.02
C TYR A 158 4.26 11.07 25.52
N ARG A 159 3.70 12.15 26.04
CA ARG A 159 3.81 12.52 27.46
C ARG A 159 2.60 12.02 28.25
N ARG A 160 2.86 11.53 29.46
CA ARG A 160 1.83 11.18 30.44
C ARG A 160 0.89 12.35 30.70
N GLY A 161 -0.41 12.07 30.75
CA GLY A 161 -1.46 13.10 30.89
C GLY A 161 -1.71 13.96 29.64
N GLN A 162 -0.95 13.77 28.55
CA GLN A 162 -1.10 14.50 27.29
C GLN A 162 -1.13 13.58 26.07
N LEU A 163 -1.60 12.33 26.24
CA LEU A 163 -1.69 11.37 25.15
C LEU A 163 -2.69 11.85 24.07
N PRO A 164 -2.31 11.80 22.77
CA PRO A 164 -3.20 12.10 21.66
C PRO A 164 -4.45 11.21 21.63
N LYS A 165 -5.41 11.58 20.78
CA LYS A 165 -6.55 10.70 20.46
C LYS A 165 -6.07 9.47 19.70
N GLU A 166 -6.81 8.37 19.81
CA GLU A 166 -6.47 7.08 19.18
C GLU A 166 -6.18 7.20 17.68
N ALA A 167 -6.98 7.98 16.94
CA ALA A 167 -6.77 8.19 15.51
C ALA A 167 -5.38 8.76 15.16
N VAL A 168 -4.84 9.63 16.02
CA VAL A 168 -3.49 10.21 15.81
C VAL A 168 -2.41 9.16 16.10
N LEU A 169 -2.56 8.40 17.20
CA LEU A 169 -1.62 7.33 17.55
C LEU A 169 -1.56 6.25 16.46
N PHE A 170 -2.71 5.91 15.89
CA PHE A 170 -2.80 4.93 14.81
C PHE A 170 -2.17 5.43 13.51
N GLU A 171 -2.37 6.72 13.20
CA GLU A 171 -1.76 7.35 12.03
C GLU A 171 -0.23 7.44 12.16
N ASP A 172 0.27 7.80 13.34
CA ASP A 172 1.70 7.79 13.64
C ASP A 172 2.29 6.37 13.45
N LEU A 173 1.58 5.34 13.92
CA LEU A 173 1.98 3.94 13.74
C LEU A 173 2.01 3.51 12.28
N LYS A 174 1.02 3.89 11.47
CA LYS A 174 1.01 3.60 10.01
C LYS A 174 2.24 4.19 9.33
N LYS A 175 2.58 5.45 9.62
CA LYS A 175 3.78 6.11 9.07
C LYS A 175 5.06 5.39 9.46
N ALA A 176 5.16 4.93 10.71
CA ALA A 176 6.30 4.14 11.16
C ALA A 176 6.40 2.78 10.44
N ILE A 177 5.26 2.11 10.21
CA ILE A 177 5.19 0.86 9.42
C ILE A 177 5.65 1.10 7.98
N ALA A 178 5.17 2.15 7.32
CA ALA A 178 5.58 2.48 5.95
C ALA A 178 7.11 2.72 5.84
N LEU A 179 7.69 3.50 6.76
CA LEU A 179 9.15 3.71 6.82
C LEU A 179 9.91 2.40 7.07
N TYR A 180 9.40 1.55 7.97
CA TYR A 180 10.00 0.27 8.29
C TYR A 180 9.97 -0.69 7.09
N GLU A 181 8.84 -0.80 6.39
CA GLU A 181 8.72 -1.64 5.19
C GLU A 181 9.60 -1.12 4.05
N ASN A 182 9.69 0.20 3.87
CA ASN A 182 10.62 0.80 2.92
C ASN A 182 12.08 0.42 3.25
N SER A 183 12.47 0.40 4.52
CA SER A 183 13.82 -0.02 4.94
C SER A 183 14.13 -1.47 4.57
N ILE A 184 13.14 -2.37 4.69
CA ILE A 184 13.25 -3.79 4.31
C ILE A 184 13.44 -3.91 2.80
N ARG A 185 12.71 -3.11 2.02
CA ARG A 185 12.85 -3.02 0.57
C ARG A 185 14.26 -2.61 0.16
N ILE A 186 14.78 -1.51 0.72
CA ILE A 186 16.14 -1.02 0.43
C ILE A 186 17.20 -2.08 0.81
N ASN A 187 17.00 -2.85 1.88
CA ASN A 187 17.90 -3.94 2.27
C ASN A 187 17.91 -5.11 1.29
N LYS A 188 16.76 -5.47 0.73
CA LYS A 188 16.68 -6.57 -0.25
C LYS A 188 17.14 -6.16 -1.65
N PHE A 189 16.95 -4.90 -2.03
CA PHE A 189 17.05 -4.46 -3.42
C PHE A 189 18.03 -3.29 -3.68
N GLY A 190 18.63 -2.67 -2.65
CA GLY A 190 19.60 -1.57 -2.75
C GLY A 190 19.05 -0.15 -2.52
N GLU A 191 19.94 0.84 -2.37
CA GLU A 191 19.60 2.28 -2.29
C GLU A 191 19.16 2.82 -3.66
N ILE A 192 18.02 3.53 -3.72
CA ILE A 192 17.64 4.34 -4.88
C ILE A 192 17.97 5.80 -4.55
N ARG A 193 19.18 6.26 -4.89
CA ARG A 193 19.58 7.67 -4.71
C ARG A 193 18.95 8.53 -5.80
N GLY A 194 18.03 9.41 -5.42
CA GLY A 194 17.43 10.38 -6.32
C GLY A 194 18.30 11.61 -6.55
N LYS A 195 18.64 11.90 -7.81
CA LYS A 195 18.70 13.27 -8.32
C LYS A 195 17.68 13.40 -9.43
N SER A 196 16.83 14.42 -9.35
CA SER A 196 15.78 14.69 -10.32
C SER A 196 16.36 14.98 -11.70
N LYS A 197 16.04 14.13 -12.67
CA LYS A 197 15.58 14.40 -14.05
C LYS A 197 15.60 13.04 -14.76
N ASP A 198 14.41 12.54 -15.12
CA ASP A 198 14.19 11.24 -15.76
C ASP A 198 14.84 10.05 -15.06
N VAL A 199 14.25 9.59 -13.95
CA VAL A 199 14.61 8.31 -13.34
C VAL A 199 13.57 7.29 -13.77
N THR A 200 13.92 6.42 -14.72
CA THR A 200 13.30 5.10 -14.84
C THR A 200 13.60 4.36 -13.54
N TYR A 201 12.67 4.42 -12.59
CA TYR A 201 12.63 3.48 -11.47
C TYR A 201 12.68 2.09 -12.11
N ASN A 202 13.68 1.28 -11.77
CA ASN A 202 13.69 -0.12 -12.19
C ASN A 202 12.55 -0.80 -11.44
N ARG A 203 11.37 -0.74 -12.06
CA ARG A 203 10.17 -1.45 -11.65
C ARG A 203 10.41 -2.94 -11.91
N ILE A 204 10.26 -3.74 -10.87
CA ILE A 204 10.54 -5.18 -10.91
C ILE A 204 9.26 -5.93 -11.27
N TYR A 205 8.13 -5.45 -10.76
CA TYR A 205 6.83 -6.13 -10.83
C TYR A 205 5.91 -5.53 -11.88
N THR A 206 6.20 -4.33 -12.35
CA THR A 206 5.37 -3.60 -13.30
C THR A 206 6.20 -2.99 -14.42
N LYS A 207 5.59 -2.85 -15.59
CA LYS A 207 6.00 -1.88 -16.60
C LYS A 207 4.84 -0.94 -16.83
N TYR A 208 5.12 0.33 -17.09
CA TYR A 208 4.06 1.32 -17.18
C TYR A 208 4.38 2.42 -18.19
N ARG A 209 3.34 3.15 -18.56
CA ARG A 209 3.41 4.36 -19.36
C ARG A 209 2.58 5.44 -18.68
N LEU A 210 3.18 6.61 -18.50
CA LEU A 210 2.54 7.76 -17.85
C LEU A 210 1.30 8.29 -18.59
N GLY A 211 1.24 8.08 -19.91
CA GLY A 211 0.16 8.61 -20.75
C GLY A 211 0.35 10.09 -21.10
N ARG A 212 -0.64 10.68 -21.74
CA ARG A 212 -0.72 12.12 -22.01
C ARG A 212 -1.70 12.74 -21.02
N PRO A 213 -1.41 13.93 -20.46
CA PRO A 213 -2.29 14.56 -19.47
C PRO A 213 -3.73 14.77 -19.94
N ASN A 214 -3.96 14.96 -21.24
CA ASN A 214 -5.28 15.19 -21.81
C ASN A 214 -6.06 13.92 -22.21
N VAL A 215 -5.58 12.73 -21.83
CA VAL A 215 -6.24 11.45 -22.13
C VAL A 215 -6.59 10.77 -20.82
N HIS A 216 -7.79 11.00 -20.30
CA HIS A 216 -8.17 10.59 -18.94
C HIS A 216 -8.61 9.13 -18.88
N THR A 217 -7.77 8.24 -19.40
CA THR A 217 -7.99 6.81 -19.35
C THR A 217 -6.70 6.11 -18.96
N HIS A 218 -6.84 5.11 -18.10
CA HIS A 218 -5.78 4.19 -17.71
C HIS A 218 -6.18 2.77 -18.14
N CYS A 219 -5.26 2.04 -18.74
CA CYS A 219 -5.47 0.63 -19.12
C CYS A 219 -4.45 -0.27 -18.42
N GLU A 220 -4.89 -1.38 -17.85
CA GLU A 220 -3.98 -2.31 -17.19
C GLU A 220 -4.20 -3.78 -17.53
N ALA A 221 -3.12 -4.55 -17.37
CA ALA A 221 -3.10 -6.01 -17.47
C ALA A 221 -2.23 -6.57 -16.34
N ILE A 222 -2.85 -6.76 -15.17
CA ILE A 222 -2.14 -7.20 -13.94
C ILE A 222 -1.94 -8.72 -13.87
N TYR A 223 -2.64 -9.49 -14.71
CA TYR A 223 -2.47 -10.93 -14.89
C TYR A 223 -1.81 -11.27 -16.23
N ALA A 224 -0.91 -10.41 -16.72
CA ALA A 224 -0.26 -10.58 -18.02
C ALA A 224 0.53 -11.90 -18.18
N ASP A 225 0.87 -12.60 -17.09
CA ASP A 225 1.55 -13.90 -17.13
C ASP A 225 0.60 -15.09 -17.35
N SER A 226 -0.69 -14.95 -17.02
CA SER A 226 -1.71 -16.00 -17.13
C SER A 226 -2.83 -15.69 -18.12
N ASP A 227 -3.10 -14.40 -18.34
CA ASP A 227 -4.17 -13.91 -19.20
C ASP A 227 -3.58 -13.56 -20.57
N ASP A 228 -3.38 -14.58 -21.40
CA ASP A 228 -2.71 -14.45 -22.70
C ASP A 228 -3.20 -13.24 -23.52
N TYR A 229 -2.27 -12.56 -24.17
CA TYR A 229 -2.55 -11.42 -25.06
C TYR A 229 -3.08 -10.14 -24.42
N THR A 230 -3.46 -10.12 -23.12
CA THR A 230 -3.94 -8.90 -22.44
C THR A 230 -2.87 -7.81 -22.40
N GLN A 231 -1.61 -8.18 -22.16
CA GLN A 231 -0.46 -7.28 -22.26
C GLN A 231 -0.40 -6.57 -23.62
N GLN A 232 -0.44 -7.35 -24.72
CA GLN A 232 -0.30 -6.82 -26.08
C GLN A 232 -1.48 -5.91 -26.43
N MET A 233 -2.66 -6.20 -25.89
CA MET A 233 -3.82 -5.32 -26.01
C MET A 233 -3.58 -3.98 -25.32
N VAL A 234 -3.16 -3.98 -24.05
CA VAL A 234 -2.86 -2.75 -23.29
C VAL A 234 -1.78 -1.93 -23.98
N GLU A 235 -0.68 -2.56 -24.41
CA GLU A 235 0.39 -1.90 -25.15
C GLU A 235 -0.12 -1.25 -26.45
N GLY A 236 -0.94 -1.98 -27.22
CA GLY A 236 -1.53 -1.50 -28.46
C GLY A 236 -2.45 -0.30 -28.24
N ILE A 237 -3.34 -0.38 -27.25
CA ILE A 237 -4.27 0.70 -26.90
C ILE A 237 -3.49 1.94 -26.47
N CYS A 238 -2.56 1.79 -25.52
CA CYS A 238 -1.70 2.89 -25.07
C CYS A 238 -0.98 3.55 -26.25
N LYS A 239 -0.37 2.75 -27.13
CA LYS A 239 0.36 3.25 -28.31
C LYS A 239 -0.53 4.08 -29.24
N LEU A 240 -1.76 3.66 -29.48
CA LEU A 240 -2.69 4.34 -30.41
C LEU A 240 -3.34 5.58 -29.80
N THR A 241 -3.64 5.58 -28.50
CA THR A 241 -4.44 6.65 -27.88
C THR A 241 -3.58 7.69 -27.18
N GLY A 242 -2.40 7.30 -26.71
CA GLY A 242 -1.64 8.12 -25.76
C GLY A 242 -2.10 7.98 -24.32
N CYS A 243 -3.04 7.08 -23.99
CA CYS A 243 -3.47 6.84 -22.62
C CYS A 243 -2.33 6.26 -21.76
N SER A 244 -2.51 6.33 -20.44
CA SER A 244 -1.61 5.69 -19.50
C SER A 244 -1.88 4.19 -19.45
N GLY A 245 -0.91 3.42 -18.97
CA GLY A 245 -1.14 2.01 -18.74
C GLY A 245 -0.10 1.34 -17.87
N LEU A 246 -0.48 0.20 -17.29
CA LEU A 246 0.32 -0.58 -16.35
C LEU A 246 0.17 -2.07 -16.65
N ILE A 247 1.27 -2.79 -16.75
CA ILE A 247 1.29 -4.21 -17.07
C ILE A 247 2.17 -4.91 -16.04
N SER A 248 1.66 -6.01 -15.46
CA SER A 248 2.48 -6.84 -14.57
C SER A 248 3.63 -7.49 -15.34
N THR A 249 4.82 -7.48 -14.76
CA THR A 249 5.98 -8.26 -15.23
C THR A 249 6.28 -9.46 -14.32
N ALA A 250 5.48 -9.65 -13.26
CA ALA A 250 5.65 -10.70 -12.26
C ALA A 250 4.51 -11.72 -12.32
N SER A 251 4.79 -12.93 -11.83
CA SER A 251 3.78 -13.99 -11.87
C SER A 251 2.63 -13.71 -10.90
N SER A 252 1.41 -13.66 -11.42
CA SER A 252 0.16 -13.50 -10.66
C SER A 252 -0.04 -14.57 -9.59
N SER A 253 0.39 -15.81 -9.85
CA SER A 253 0.35 -16.92 -8.89
C SER A 253 1.18 -16.67 -7.62
N ARG A 254 2.19 -15.81 -7.70
CA ARG A 254 3.12 -15.47 -6.60
C ARG A 254 2.87 -14.08 -6.04
N TYR A 255 2.55 -13.13 -6.93
CA TYR A 255 2.50 -11.69 -6.66
C TYR A 255 1.20 -11.09 -7.19
N ASP A 256 0.05 -11.66 -6.80
CA ASP A 256 -1.27 -11.18 -7.22
C ASP A 256 -1.49 -9.73 -6.74
N MET A 257 -1.39 -8.77 -7.67
CA MET A 257 -1.58 -7.34 -7.40
C MET A 257 -3.06 -6.95 -7.26
N ASN A 258 -4.01 -7.84 -7.61
CA ASN A 258 -5.45 -7.66 -7.41
C ASN A 258 -5.94 -8.08 -6.01
N ARG A 259 -5.04 -8.10 -5.03
CA ARG A 259 -5.32 -8.62 -3.69
C ARG A 259 -4.77 -7.65 -2.65
N PRO A 260 -5.27 -7.71 -1.41
CA PRO A 260 -4.63 -7.03 -0.30
C PRO A 260 -3.14 -7.39 -0.24
N ALA A 261 -2.33 -6.39 0.11
CA ALA A 261 -0.93 -6.61 0.42
C ALA A 261 -0.81 -7.65 1.54
N ASN A 262 0.03 -8.65 1.31
CA ASN A 262 0.32 -9.74 2.21
C ASN A 262 1.79 -10.14 2.02
N PRO A 263 2.35 -11.00 2.90
CA PRO A 263 3.78 -11.33 2.89
C PRO A 263 4.35 -11.75 1.52
N LYS A 264 3.53 -12.35 0.67
CA LYS A 264 3.93 -12.89 -0.63
C LYS A 264 3.90 -11.85 -1.74
N ASN A 265 2.92 -10.95 -1.75
CA ASN A 265 2.67 -10.01 -2.84
C ASN A 265 2.93 -8.53 -2.48
N MET A 266 3.25 -8.21 -1.24
CA MET A 266 3.35 -6.84 -0.73
C MET A 266 4.26 -5.94 -1.56
N ASP A 267 5.45 -6.42 -1.93
CA ASP A 267 6.40 -5.64 -2.75
C ASP A 267 5.79 -5.27 -4.12
N ALA A 268 5.05 -6.18 -4.75
CA ALA A 268 4.39 -5.97 -6.03
C ALA A 268 3.18 -5.03 -5.89
N VAL A 269 2.37 -5.21 -4.83
CA VAL A 269 1.21 -4.35 -4.54
C VAL A 269 1.63 -2.91 -4.26
N PHE A 270 2.70 -2.70 -3.50
CA PHE A 270 3.21 -1.34 -3.25
C PHE A 270 3.80 -0.71 -4.51
N GLU A 271 4.58 -1.46 -5.30
CA GLU A 271 5.09 -0.95 -6.57
C GLU A 271 3.95 -0.58 -7.53
N TYR A 272 2.90 -1.39 -7.59
CA TYR A 272 1.68 -1.10 -8.33
C TYR A 272 1.02 0.21 -7.87
N ARG A 273 0.80 0.39 -6.57
CA ARG A 273 0.13 1.56 -6.01
C ARG A 273 0.92 2.86 -6.19
N ASP A 274 2.23 2.84 -5.92
CA ASP A 274 3.12 3.98 -6.19
C ASP A 274 3.16 4.31 -7.69
N THR A 275 3.11 3.30 -8.56
CA THR A 275 3.03 3.52 -10.02
C THR A 275 1.71 4.17 -10.41
N MET A 276 0.58 3.70 -9.87
CA MET A 276 -0.73 4.30 -10.11
C MET A 276 -0.77 5.75 -9.62
N HIS A 277 -0.32 6.02 -8.41
CA HIS A 277 -0.26 7.37 -7.85
C HIS A 277 0.49 8.34 -8.79
N ARG A 278 1.69 7.95 -9.26
CA ARG A 278 2.48 8.77 -10.20
C ARG A 278 1.82 8.99 -11.55
N ILE A 279 1.13 7.99 -12.07
CA ILE A 279 0.37 8.12 -13.30
C ILE A 279 -0.71 9.19 -13.10
N LEU A 280 -1.48 9.11 -12.01
CA LEU A 280 -2.56 10.05 -11.74
C LEU A 280 -2.04 11.48 -11.48
N GLN A 281 -0.93 11.62 -10.76
CA GLN A 281 -0.24 12.91 -10.59
C GLN A 281 0.25 13.47 -11.92
N HIS A 282 0.89 12.66 -12.76
CA HIS A 282 1.36 13.09 -14.08
C HIS A 282 0.23 13.57 -14.98
N MET A 283 -0.94 12.94 -14.88
CA MET A 283 -2.12 13.27 -15.65
C MET A 283 -2.89 14.49 -15.11
N ASP A 284 -2.43 15.14 -14.04
CA ASP A 284 -3.12 16.25 -13.34
C ASP A 284 -4.53 15.84 -12.86
N ILE A 285 -4.70 14.56 -12.50
CA ILE A 285 -5.98 13.98 -12.03
C ILE A 285 -6.14 14.08 -10.52
N LEU A 286 -5.03 14.17 -9.77
CA LEU A 286 -5.06 14.31 -8.31
C LEU A 286 -5.04 15.80 -7.91
N CYS A 287 -5.87 16.17 -6.94
CA CYS A 287 -5.78 17.45 -6.25
C CYS A 287 -4.69 17.43 -5.16
N PRO A 288 -4.35 18.57 -4.53
CA PRO A 288 -3.37 18.62 -3.44
C PRO A 288 -3.67 17.70 -2.24
N GLU A 289 -4.94 17.33 -2.05
CA GLU A 289 -5.39 16.37 -1.04
C GLU A 289 -5.30 14.90 -1.49
N GLU A 290 -4.64 14.63 -2.62
CA GLU A 290 -4.44 13.29 -3.21
C GLU A 290 -5.75 12.58 -3.61
N LYS A 291 -6.78 13.37 -3.93
CA LYS A 291 -8.09 12.89 -4.41
C LYS A 291 -8.28 13.18 -5.89
N VAL A 292 -9.01 12.30 -6.56
CA VAL A 292 -9.37 12.44 -7.98
C VAL A 292 -10.31 13.61 -8.17
N ASN A 293 -9.89 14.63 -8.92
CA ASN A 293 -10.66 15.85 -9.17
C ASN A 293 -11.17 15.98 -10.61
N GLN A 294 -10.87 15.00 -11.47
CA GLN A 294 -11.28 14.95 -12.86
C GLN A 294 -11.79 13.55 -13.23
N PRO A 295 -12.74 13.42 -14.20
CA PRO A 295 -13.21 12.12 -14.65
C PRO A 295 -12.07 11.27 -15.20
N LEU A 296 -11.88 10.08 -14.64
CA LEU A 296 -10.93 9.06 -15.05
C LEU A 296 -11.67 7.75 -15.33
N LEU A 297 -11.36 7.13 -16.47
CA LEU A 297 -11.74 5.76 -16.79
C LEU A 297 -10.54 4.82 -16.58
N HIS A 298 -10.63 3.90 -15.63
CA HIS A 298 -9.65 2.84 -15.39
C HIS A 298 -10.22 1.52 -15.91
N ILE A 299 -9.55 0.91 -16.91
CA ILE A 299 -9.93 -0.35 -17.53
C ILE A 299 -8.90 -1.44 -17.21
N ALA A 300 -9.31 -2.49 -16.50
CA ALA A 300 -8.51 -3.69 -16.26
C ALA A 300 -8.89 -4.80 -17.24
N PHE A 301 -7.95 -5.28 -18.04
CA PHE A 301 -8.17 -6.34 -19.03
C PHE A 301 -7.82 -7.71 -18.46
N HIS A 302 -8.77 -8.64 -18.59
CA HIS A 302 -8.67 -10.00 -18.05
C HIS A 302 -9.10 -11.07 -19.07
N ALA A 303 -8.66 -12.30 -18.82
CA ALA A 303 -9.18 -13.49 -19.48
C ALA A 303 -10.49 -13.93 -18.82
N ILE A 304 -11.49 -14.31 -19.62
CA ILE A 304 -12.56 -15.16 -19.09
C ILE A 304 -11.91 -16.50 -18.68
N HIS A 305 -12.19 -16.99 -17.48
CA HIS A 305 -11.70 -18.28 -16.98
C HIS A 305 -12.66 -19.42 -17.34
N GLY A 306 -12.16 -20.60 -17.74
CA GLY A 306 -12.97 -21.76 -18.13
C GLY A 306 -12.93 -22.12 -19.63
N ASN A 307 -13.85 -22.98 -20.08
CA ASN A 307 -13.93 -23.42 -21.48
C ASN A 307 -14.55 -22.31 -22.35
N ASN A 308 -13.70 -21.43 -22.90
CA ASN A 308 -14.11 -20.13 -23.45
C ASN A 308 -13.89 -20.01 -24.95
N HIS A 309 -14.18 -21.08 -25.68
CA HIS A 309 -14.38 -21.02 -27.13
C HIS A 309 -15.63 -20.20 -27.42
N GLY A 310 -15.48 -19.08 -28.11
CA GLY A 310 -16.56 -18.14 -28.39
C GLY A 310 -16.10 -16.69 -28.55
N SER A 311 -17.05 -15.84 -28.94
CA SER A 311 -16.84 -14.40 -29.09
C SER A 311 -17.59 -13.66 -27.98
N GLU A 312 -17.04 -13.63 -26.77
CA GLU A 312 -17.66 -12.99 -25.61
C GLU A 312 -16.74 -11.93 -24.97
N ILE A 313 -17.32 -10.78 -24.61
CA ILE A 313 -16.70 -9.75 -23.77
C ILE A 313 -17.65 -9.46 -22.59
N ARG A 314 -17.14 -9.55 -21.36
CA ARG A 314 -17.88 -9.19 -20.14
C ARG A 314 -17.32 -7.90 -19.56
N VAL A 315 -18.18 -6.90 -19.38
CA VAL A 315 -17.83 -5.66 -18.69
C VAL A 315 -18.43 -5.70 -17.29
N SER A 316 -17.58 -5.63 -16.28
CA SER A 316 -17.96 -5.65 -14.88
C SER A 316 -17.64 -4.32 -14.20
N TYR A 317 -18.53 -3.87 -13.33
CA TYR A 317 -18.33 -2.69 -12.48
C TYR A 317 -18.74 -3.00 -11.04
N GLY A 318 -18.09 -2.33 -10.07
CA GLY A 318 -18.24 -2.62 -8.64
C GLY A 318 -19.03 -1.59 -7.84
N GLU A 319 -19.30 -0.40 -8.38
CA GLU A 319 -19.99 0.69 -7.65
C GLU A 319 -21.26 1.10 -8.37
N PRO A 320 -22.39 1.29 -7.66
CA PRO A 320 -23.62 1.80 -8.27
C PRO A 320 -23.43 3.12 -9.05
N GLU A 321 -22.60 4.03 -8.54
CA GLU A 321 -22.32 5.34 -9.15
C GLU A 321 -21.61 5.22 -10.50
N ALA A 322 -20.86 4.14 -10.73
CA ALA A 322 -20.17 3.86 -11.98
C ALA A 322 -21.12 3.36 -13.09
N PHE A 323 -22.39 3.04 -12.78
CA PHE A 323 -23.34 2.45 -13.73
C PHE A 323 -23.50 3.28 -15.00
N ARG A 324 -23.58 4.61 -14.89
CA ARG A 324 -23.75 5.49 -16.06
C ARG A 324 -22.58 5.33 -17.05
N THR A 325 -21.35 5.43 -16.55
CA THR A 325 -20.13 5.30 -17.37
C THR A 325 -19.95 3.87 -17.88
N ALA A 326 -20.24 2.87 -17.04
CA ALA A 326 -20.16 1.46 -17.43
C ALA A 326 -21.17 1.09 -18.52
N SER A 327 -22.40 1.61 -18.43
CA SER A 327 -23.45 1.45 -19.44
C SER A 327 -23.09 2.13 -20.76
N TRP A 328 -22.60 3.37 -20.69
CA TRP A 328 -22.05 4.08 -21.86
C TRP A 328 -20.95 3.26 -22.54
N PHE A 329 -19.94 2.82 -21.77
CA PHE A 329 -18.81 2.05 -22.29
C PHE A 329 -19.27 0.74 -22.96
N SER A 330 -20.16 -0.01 -22.29
CA SER A 330 -20.70 -1.27 -22.82
C SER A 330 -21.51 -1.06 -24.09
N ASN A 331 -22.24 0.04 -24.22
CA ASN A 331 -23.01 0.36 -25.42
C ASN A 331 -22.09 0.74 -26.60
N GLN A 332 -21.04 1.53 -26.37
CA GLN A 332 -20.03 1.82 -27.41
C GLN A 332 -19.36 0.52 -27.90
N LEU A 333 -19.01 -0.36 -26.97
CA LEU A 333 -18.41 -1.64 -27.31
C LEU A 333 -19.38 -2.54 -28.08
N ARG A 334 -20.66 -2.62 -27.68
CA ARG A 334 -21.71 -3.34 -28.42
C ARG A 334 -21.84 -2.83 -29.84
N ASP A 335 -21.94 -1.52 -30.04
CA ASP A 335 -22.12 -0.95 -31.37
C ASP A 335 -20.94 -1.23 -32.30
N LYS A 336 -19.71 -1.09 -31.79
CA LYS A 336 -18.48 -1.33 -32.55
C LYS A 336 -18.24 -2.82 -32.83
N MET A 337 -18.75 -3.72 -32.00
CA MET A 337 -18.58 -5.18 -32.14
C MET A 337 -19.75 -5.89 -32.84
N LYS A 338 -20.89 -5.22 -33.09
CA LYS A 338 -22.15 -5.85 -33.56
C LYS A 338 -22.06 -6.66 -34.85
N ASN A 339 -21.11 -6.33 -35.72
CA ASN A 339 -20.89 -6.99 -37.01
C ASN A 339 -19.59 -7.81 -37.03
N PHE A 340 -18.88 -7.86 -35.90
CA PHE A 340 -17.61 -8.55 -35.79
C PHE A 340 -17.83 -9.98 -35.32
N SER A 341 -17.33 -10.95 -36.08
CA SER A 341 -17.40 -12.36 -35.72
C SER A 341 -16.08 -13.04 -36.00
N ILE A 342 -15.73 -13.98 -35.12
CA ILE A 342 -14.63 -14.91 -35.35
C ILE A 342 -15.20 -16.18 -35.99
N HIS A 343 -14.50 -16.72 -36.97
CA HIS A 343 -14.89 -17.93 -37.71
C HIS A 343 -16.18 -17.83 -38.52
N GLY A 344 -16.70 -16.62 -38.78
CA GLY A 344 -17.96 -16.44 -39.51
C GLY A 344 -19.19 -16.96 -38.76
N GLY A 345 -19.08 -17.11 -37.44
CA GLY A 345 -20.18 -17.50 -36.56
C GLY A 345 -21.04 -16.32 -36.10
N SER A 346 -21.60 -16.42 -34.90
CA SER A 346 -22.34 -15.32 -34.29
C SER A 346 -21.44 -14.10 -34.04
N PRO A 347 -21.98 -12.87 -34.07
CA PRO A 347 -21.25 -11.68 -33.66
C PRO A 347 -20.78 -11.75 -32.21
N ALA A 348 -19.74 -10.99 -31.89
CA ALA A 348 -19.22 -10.88 -30.54
C ALA A 348 -20.30 -10.33 -29.58
N GLN A 349 -20.54 -11.07 -28.51
CA GLN A 349 -21.50 -10.73 -27.48
C GLN A 349 -20.83 -9.90 -26.40
N VAL A 350 -21.45 -8.76 -26.05
CA VAL A 350 -20.95 -7.88 -25.00
C VAL A 350 -22.00 -7.78 -23.90
N SER A 351 -21.65 -8.28 -22.72
CA SER A 351 -22.49 -8.23 -21.52
C SER A 351 -22.00 -7.16 -20.54
N LEU A 352 -22.94 -6.60 -19.77
CA LEU A 352 -22.66 -5.67 -18.67
C LEU A 352 -23.21 -6.28 -17.39
N GLN A 353 -22.39 -6.35 -16.36
CA GLN A 353 -22.78 -6.93 -15.07
C GLN A 353 -22.29 -6.09 -13.89
N TYR A 354 -23.13 -5.98 -12.86
CA TYR A 354 -22.73 -5.47 -11.55
C TYR A 354 -22.08 -6.61 -10.78
N VAL A 355 -20.89 -6.37 -10.23
CA VAL A 355 -20.12 -7.37 -9.50
C VAL A 355 -19.65 -6.77 -8.19
N ASP A 356 -20.39 -7.09 -7.12
CA ASP A 356 -20.02 -6.78 -5.74
C ASP A 356 -18.92 -7.74 -5.27
N LYS A 357 -17.69 -7.49 -5.73
CA LYS A 357 -16.50 -8.23 -5.32
C LYS A 357 -15.49 -7.27 -4.73
N GLN A 358 -15.06 -7.55 -3.50
CA GLN A 358 -13.95 -6.87 -2.82
C GLN A 358 -12.67 -6.77 -3.67
N SER A 359 -12.42 -7.71 -4.60
CA SER A 359 -11.26 -7.63 -5.49
C SER A 359 -11.23 -6.35 -6.34
N ASN A 360 -12.39 -5.88 -6.80
CA ASN A 360 -12.49 -4.69 -7.64
C ASN A 360 -12.16 -3.39 -6.88
N GLU A 361 -12.17 -3.42 -5.55
CA GLU A 361 -11.85 -2.27 -4.71
C GLU A 361 -10.34 -2.01 -4.64
N PHE A 362 -9.49 -3.04 -4.85
CA PHE A 362 -8.05 -2.93 -4.58
C PHE A 362 -7.29 -2.03 -5.56
N HIS A 363 -7.82 -1.86 -6.76
CA HIS A 363 -7.27 -1.01 -7.82
C HIS A 363 -7.37 0.49 -7.53
N ARG A 364 -8.04 0.88 -6.44
CA ARG A 364 -8.38 2.26 -6.11
C ARG A 364 -7.67 2.80 -4.87
N TYR A 365 -6.85 1.99 -4.23
CA TYR A 365 -6.05 2.41 -3.09
C TYR A 365 -4.74 3.05 -3.54
N GLY A 366 -4.40 4.19 -2.95
CA GLY A 366 -3.09 4.81 -3.01
C GLY A 366 -2.07 4.11 -2.12
N GLU A 367 -0.85 4.63 -2.10
CA GLU A 367 0.30 4.07 -1.38
C GLU A 367 -0.01 3.87 0.12
N ASP A 368 -0.68 4.85 0.74
CA ASP A 368 -1.03 4.86 2.17
C ASP A 368 -2.23 3.97 2.54
N GLY A 369 -2.80 3.25 1.55
CA GLY A 369 -4.00 2.43 1.74
C GLY A 369 -5.30 3.23 1.76
N ASP A 370 -5.24 4.54 1.54
CA ASP A 370 -6.40 5.40 1.35
C ASP A 370 -6.93 5.28 -0.08
N ARG A 371 -8.25 5.42 -0.26
CA ARG A 371 -8.82 5.47 -1.60
C ARG A 371 -8.46 6.81 -2.25
N PHE A 372 -8.10 6.77 -3.54
CA PHE A 372 -7.97 7.97 -4.38
C PHE A 372 -9.27 8.78 -4.47
N ASN A 373 -10.38 8.26 -3.94
CA ASN A 373 -11.68 8.89 -4.04
C ASN A 373 -12.60 8.57 -2.86
N ASP A 374 -13.36 9.59 -2.43
CA ASP A 374 -14.46 9.46 -1.47
C ASP A 374 -15.84 9.41 -2.17
N ASP A 375 -15.94 9.82 -3.46
CA ASP A 375 -17.16 9.80 -4.30
C ASP A 375 -16.87 9.22 -5.70
N ALA A 376 -17.26 7.96 -5.95
CA ALA A 376 -16.96 7.16 -7.15
C ALA A 376 -17.35 7.78 -8.51
N LYS A 377 -18.00 8.95 -8.56
CA LYS A 377 -18.40 9.64 -9.80
C LYS A 377 -17.25 10.05 -10.71
N LEU A 378 -16.08 10.40 -10.16
CA LEU A 378 -14.93 10.86 -10.94
C LEU A 378 -13.92 9.75 -11.24
N TYR A 379 -13.94 8.64 -10.51
CA TYR A 379 -13.07 7.49 -10.78
C TYR A 379 -13.91 6.27 -11.13
N THR A 380 -14.02 5.96 -12.42
CA THR A 380 -14.72 4.76 -12.90
C THR A 380 -13.73 3.63 -13.12
N PHE A 381 -13.83 2.54 -12.35
CA PHE A 381 -13.10 1.30 -12.62
C PHE A 381 -14.00 0.26 -13.30
N LEU A 382 -13.54 -0.28 -14.42
CA LEU A 382 -14.18 -1.36 -15.17
C LEU A 382 -13.22 -2.54 -15.33
N MET A 383 -13.70 -3.74 -15.02
CA MET A 383 -13.03 -4.98 -15.36
C MET A 383 -13.62 -5.53 -16.67
N VAL A 384 -12.78 -5.74 -17.68
CA VAL A 384 -13.16 -6.21 -19.01
C VAL A 384 -12.54 -7.60 -19.24
N GLU A 385 -13.37 -8.63 -19.16
CA GLU A 385 -12.97 -10.02 -19.40
C GLU A 385 -13.27 -10.41 -20.85
N ILE A 386 -12.29 -10.95 -21.58
CA ILE A 386 -12.42 -11.25 -23.02
C ILE A 386 -12.10 -12.73 -23.27
N SER A 387 -12.91 -13.39 -24.11
CA SER A 387 -12.67 -14.78 -24.52
C SER A 387 -11.31 -14.96 -25.21
N GLU A 388 -10.78 -16.18 -25.17
CA GLU A 388 -9.47 -16.50 -25.75
C GLU A 388 -9.46 -16.34 -27.28
N ASP A 389 -10.51 -16.79 -27.97
CA ASP A 389 -10.61 -16.67 -29.43
C ASP A 389 -10.55 -15.20 -29.87
N LEU A 390 -11.26 -14.29 -29.17
CA LEU A 390 -11.22 -12.84 -29.44
C LEU A 390 -9.83 -12.27 -29.23
N ARG A 391 -9.20 -12.60 -28.10
CA ARG A 391 -7.85 -12.11 -27.76
C ARG A 391 -6.77 -12.63 -28.71
N SER A 392 -6.88 -13.87 -29.17
CA SER A 392 -5.87 -14.52 -30.02
C SER A 392 -6.04 -14.18 -31.51
N MET A 393 -7.26 -14.23 -32.03
CA MET A 393 -7.52 -14.12 -33.47
C MET A 393 -7.90 -12.70 -33.92
N SER A 394 -8.35 -11.87 -32.99
CA SER A 394 -8.96 -10.56 -33.31
C SER A 394 -8.31 -9.40 -32.55
N ARG A 395 -7.11 -9.62 -32.02
CA ARG A 395 -6.41 -8.68 -31.14
C ARG A 395 -6.29 -7.28 -31.71
N GLU A 396 -5.89 -7.15 -32.97
CA GLU A 396 -5.71 -5.85 -33.61
C GLU A 396 -7.03 -5.10 -33.75
N HIS A 397 -8.12 -5.83 -34.04
CA HIS A 397 -9.46 -5.26 -34.10
C HIS A 397 -9.92 -4.77 -32.72
N LEU A 398 -9.74 -5.59 -31.67
CA LEU A 398 -10.04 -5.19 -30.29
C LEU A 398 -9.24 -3.95 -29.87
N VAL A 399 -7.94 -3.92 -30.14
CA VAL A 399 -7.07 -2.76 -29.87
C VAL A 399 -7.62 -1.51 -30.55
N LYS A 400 -8.06 -1.60 -31.81
CA LYS A 400 -8.67 -0.47 -32.52
C LYS A 400 -9.98 -0.03 -31.86
N VAL A 401 -10.88 -0.97 -31.56
CA VAL A 401 -12.19 -0.68 -30.94
C VAL A 401 -12.02 -0.01 -29.57
N PHE A 402 -11.21 -0.58 -28.68
CA PHE A 402 -10.95 0.03 -27.37
C PHE A 402 -10.24 1.39 -27.50
N SER A 403 -9.35 1.56 -28.50
CA SER A 403 -8.70 2.85 -28.73
C SER A 403 -9.68 3.95 -29.16
N GLU A 404 -10.70 3.61 -29.95
CA GLU A 404 -11.78 4.56 -30.30
C GLU A 404 -12.57 4.95 -29.06
N ILE A 405 -12.96 3.98 -28.23
CA ILE A 405 -13.72 4.24 -26.98
C ILE A 405 -12.92 5.13 -26.01
N VAL A 406 -11.61 4.89 -25.85
CA VAL A 406 -10.73 5.73 -25.02
C VAL A 406 -10.72 7.20 -25.48
N ARG A 407 -10.70 7.42 -26.81
CA ARG A 407 -10.73 8.78 -27.39
C ARG A 407 -12.10 9.42 -27.19
N GLU A 408 -13.16 8.66 -27.41
CA GLU A 408 -14.54 9.11 -27.19
C GLU A 408 -14.75 9.51 -25.72
N PHE A 409 -14.29 8.69 -24.76
CA PHE A 409 -14.35 9.01 -23.33
C PHE A 409 -13.64 10.33 -23.02
N SER A 410 -12.41 10.47 -23.50
CA SER A 410 -11.62 11.69 -23.30
C SER A 410 -12.24 12.92 -23.96
N SER A 411 -13.05 12.76 -25.01
CA SER A 411 -13.78 13.88 -25.63
C SER A 411 -15.10 14.23 -24.94
N GLU A 412 -15.80 13.24 -24.39
CA GLU A 412 -17.14 13.40 -23.82
C GLU A 412 -17.13 13.76 -22.34
N PHE A 413 -16.13 13.27 -21.59
CA PHE A 413 -16.06 13.40 -20.13
C PHE A 413 -14.91 14.27 -19.64
N ALA A 414 -13.93 14.65 -20.47
CA ALA A 414 -12.89 15.57 -20.01
C ALA A 414 -13.44 17.00 -19.86
N PRO A 415 -13.01 17.76 -18.84
CA PRO A 415 -13.35 19.17 -18.73
C PRO A 415 -12.80 19.91 -19.96
N SER A 416 -13.65 20.71 -20.60
CA SER A 416 -13.22 21.57 -21.71
C SER A 416 -12.06 22.46 -21.24
N PRO A 417 -11.03 22.74 -22.07
CA PRO A 417 -9.89 23.59 -21.69
C PRO A 417 -10.27 25.04 -21.30
N ILE A 418 -11.55 25.41 -21.42
CA ILE A 418 -12.08 26.74 -21.13
C ILE A 418 -12.42 26.79 -19.63
N GLY A 419 -11.41 27.06 -18.80
CA GLY A 419 -11.61 27.25 -17.37
C GLY A 419 -10.39 27.72 -16.55
N LYS A 420 -9.22 27.92 -17.17
CA LYS A 420 -8.06 28.58 -16.54
C LYS A 420 -7.84 29.97 -17.15
N LEU A 421 -8.86 30.82 -17.11
CA LEU A 421 -8.78 32.29 -17.29
C LEU A 421 -10.00 32.92 -16.61
N ALA A 422 -9.92 33.08 -15.28
CA ALA A 422 -10.58 34.11 -14.48
C ALA A 422 -9.94 34.15 -13.09
#